data_AF-A0A350LQN5-F1
#
_entry.id   AF-A0A350LQN5-F1
#
_cell.length_a   1.000
_cell.length_b   1.000
_cell.length_c   1.000
_cell.angle_alpha   90.00
_cell.angle_beta   90.00
_cell.angle_gamma   90.00
#
_symmetry.space_group_name_H-M   'P 1'
#
loop_
_entity.id
_entity.type
_entity.pdbx_description
1 polymer ?
#
loop_
_entity_poly.entity_id
_entity_poly.type
_entity_poly.pdbx_seq_one_letter_code
_entity_poly.pdbx_strand_id
1 'polypeptide(L)' 'MTGYPVNMDVKPQIEAFFDAATNTISYVVKDPGSTACAVVDSVMDIDYA' A
#
# COMPACT_ATOMS: atom_id res chain seq x y z
N MET A 1 7.57 -0.48 -23.53
CA MET A 1 7.51 -0.30 -22.06
C MET A 1 7.38 1.18 -21.78
N THR A 2 6.30 1.60 -21.12
CA THR A 2 6.09 3.01 -20.76
C THR A 2 7.18 3.45 -19.79
N GLY A 3 8.05 4.35 -20.24
CA GLY A 3 9.08 4.98 -19.41
C GLY A 3 8.43 6.00 -18.49
N TYR A 4 7.81 5.53 -17.40
CA TYR A 4 7.42 6.43 -16.32
C TYR A 4 8.71 6.89 -15.62
N PRO A 5 8.94 8.20 -15.47
CA PRO A 5 10.09 8.68 -14.71
C PRO A 5 9.90 8.29 -13.24
N VAL A 6 10.64 7.29 -12.78
CA VAL A 6 10.68 6.89 -11.37
C VAL A 6 11.72 7.75 -10.68
N ASN A 7 11.28 8.59 -9.75
CA ASN A 7 12.18 9.34 -8.88
C ASN A 7 12.50 8.50 -7.63
N MET A 8 13.75 8.04 -7.51
CA MET A 8 14.21 7.19 -6.40
C MET A 8 14.61 7.98 -5.14
N ASP A 9 14.70 9.32 -5.23
CA ASP A 9 15.02 10.18 -4.08
C ASP A 9 13.79 10.42 -3.19
N VAL A 10 12.58 10.19 -3.73
CA VAL A 10 11.33 10.32 -2.99
C VAL A 10 11.13 9.07 -2.13
N LYS A 11 11.10 9.26 -0.82
CA LYS A 11 10.75 8.20 0.13
C LYS A 11 9.26 8.28 0.47
N PRO A 12 8.44 7.31 0.02
CA PRO A 12 7.03 7.29 0.40
C PRO A 12 6.86 7.05 1.89
N GLN A 13 5.75 7.56 2.45
CA GLN A 13 5.32 7.23 3.81
C GLN A 13 4.58 5.90 3.77
N ILE A 14 5.04 4.92 4.54
CA ILE A 14 4.51 3.55 4.51
C ILE A 14 3.99 3.17 5.90
N GLU A 15 2.75 2.73 5.95
CA GLU A 15 2.12 2.10 7.12
C GLU A 15 1.80 0.65 6.78
N ALA A 16 2.10 -0.29 7.67
CA ALA A 16 1.86 -1.72 7.48
C ALA A 16 0.75 -2.20 8.43
N PHE A 17 -0.16 -3.02 7.89
CA PHE A 17 -1.27 -3.61 8.61
C PHE A 17 -1.19 -5.13 8.47
N PHE A 18 -0.97 -5.83 9.58
CA PHE A 18 -0.89 -7.29 9.57
C PHE A 18 -2.26 -7.89 9.87
N ASP A 19 -2.73 -8.74 8.97
CA ASP A 19 -3.83 -9.65 9.23
C ASP A 19 -3.30 -11.03 9.61
N ALA A 20 -3.60 -11.44 10.85
CA ALA A 20 -3.21 -12.74 11.37
C ALA A 20 -4.05 -13.89 10.80
N ALA A 21 -5.28 -13.62 10.32
CA ALA A 21 -6.17 -14.65 9.82
C ALA A 21 -5.70 -15.22 8.47
N THR A 22 -5.29 -14.35 7.54
CA THR A 22 -4.74 -14.75 6.24
C THR A 22 -3.21 -14.73 6.19
N ASN A 23 -2.56 -14.31 7.28
CA ASN A 23 -1.12 -14.10 7.36
C ASN A 23 -0.61 -13.13 6.26
N THR A 24 -1.41 -12.10 5.97
CA THR A 24 -1.15 -11.07 4.96
C THR A 24 -0.72 -9.77 5.62
N ILE A 25 0.22 -9.05 5.00
CA ILE A 25 0.55 -7.67 5.39
C ILE A 25 0.07 -6.75 4.28
N SER A 26 -0.98 -5.97 4.56
CA SER A 26 -1.41 -4.88 3.68
C SER A 26 -0.59 -3.62 3.97
N TYR A 27 -0.40 -2.79 2.95
CA TYR A 27 0.34 -1.53 3.10
C TYR A 27 -0.48 -0.35 2.62
N VAL A 28 -0.42 0.74 3.36
CA VAL A 28 -0.83 2.06 2.87
C VAL A 28 0.43 2.83 2.52
N VAL A 29 0.54 3.23 1.25
CA VAL A 29 1.67 3.98 0.70
C VAL A 29 1.18 5.37 0.35
N LYS A 30 1.77 6.39 0.95
CA LYS A 30 1.41 7.79 0.72
C LYS A 30 2.58 8.56 0.13
N ASP A 31 2.27 9.40 -0.86
CA ASP A 31 3.23 10.39 -1.37
C ASP A 31 3.45 11.49 -0.31
N PRO A 32 4.69 11.73 0.16
CA PRO A 32 4.96 12.77 1.15
C PRO A 32 4.69 14.20 0.63
N GLY A 33 4.76 14.42 -0.68
CA GLY A 33 4.59 15.74 -1.30
C GLY A 33 3.15 16.11 -1.63
N SER A 34 2.21 15.18 -1.48
CA SER A 34 0.81 15.39 -1.84
C SER A 34 -0.16 14.65 -0.91
N THR A 35 -1.44 14.67 -1.26
CA THR A 35 -2.48 13.90 -0.57
C THR A 35 -2.77 12.56 -1.26
N ALA A 36 -1.99 12.19 -2.29
CA ALA A 36 -2.18 10.92 -2.98
C ALA A 36 -1.72 9.74 -2.11
N CYS A 37 -2.50 8.67 -2.10
CA CYS A 37 -2.16 7.42 -1.46
C CYS A 37 -2.64 6.21 -2.27
N ALA A 38 -2.02 5.07 -2.02
CA ALA A 38 -2.36 3.78 -2.59
C ALA A 38 -2.44 2.74 -1.47
N VAL A 39 -3.40 1.82 -1.60
CA VAL A 39 -3.50 0.64 -0.75
C VAL A 39 -2.97 -0.54 -1.55
N VAL A 40 -2.02 -1.27 -0.99
CA VAL A 40 -1.37 -2.43 -1.62
C VAL A 40 -1.78 -3.67 -0.86
N ASP A 41 -2.23 -4.67 -1.63
CA ASP A 41 -2.62 -5.99 -1.13
C ASP A 41 -3.67 -5.91 -0.01
N SER A 42 -4.77 -5.21 -0.29
CA SER A 42 -5.87 -5.02 0.66
C SER A 42 -6.55 -6.35 0.99
N VAL A 43 -6.68 -6.64 2.28
CA VAL A 43 -7.53 -7.73 2.76
C VAL A 43 -9.00 -7.30 2.71
N MET A 44 -9.86 -8.18 2.20
CA MET A 44 -11.31 -8.04 2.29
C MET A 44 -11.79 -8.96 3.41
N ASP A 45 -12.38 -8.39 4.44
CA ASP A 45 -13.05 -9.17 5.49
C ASP A 45 -14.32 -9.82 4.91
N ILE A 46 -14.18 -11.05 4.40
CA ILE A 46 -15.29 -11.85 3.94
C ILE A 46 -15.76 -12.73 5.12
N ASP A 47 -16.84 -12.32 5.77
CA ASP A 47 -17.51 -13.16 6.76
C ASP A 47 -18.43 -14.12 5.97
N TYR A 48 -17.98 -15.36 5.78
CA TYR A 48 -18.82 -16.43 5.21
C TYR A 48 -19.85 -16.84 6.26
N ALA A 49 -20.93 -16.07 6.41
CA ALA A 49 -22.09 -16.39 7.25
C ALA A 49 -23.16 -17.21 6.50
#